data_AF-A0A429G145-F1
#
_entry.id   AF-A0A429G145-F1
#
_cell.length_a   1.000
_cell.length_b   1.000
_cell.length_c   1.000
_cell.angle_alpha   90.00
_cell.angle_beta   90.00
_cell.angle_gamma   90.00
#
_symmetry.space_group_name_H-M   'P 1'
#
loop_
_entity.id
_entity.type
_entity.pdbx_description
1 polymer ?
#
loop_
_entity_poly.entity_id
_entity_poly.type
_entity_poly.pdbx_seq_one_letter_code
_entity_poly.pdbx_strand_id
1 'polypeptide(L)'
;MGFEELNVELYAYLPQKEIKNLISMLISEMEALGFLASPRAEGYAFLPAGLPVATHIRAAVYEGAVTVWVRGGSEIAESSALLKMSPQEYFENLMRGLRKAREIFMKFESKGIVRAYIPGGDPDEGGDN
;
A
#
# COMPACT_ATOMS: atom_id res chain seq x y z
N MET A 1 -22.93 1.48 -0.84
CA MET A 1 -21.90 1.02 0.09
C MET A 1 -20.92 2.17 0.24
N GLY A 2 -20.84 2.78 1.42
CA GLY A 2 -19.76 3.72 1.68
C GLY A 2 -18.45 2.94 1.64
N PHE A 3 -17.44 3.45 0.94
CA PHE A 3 -16.10 2.95 1.12
C PHE A 3 -15.69 3.42 2.53
N GLU A 4 -15.91 2.56 3.53
CA GLU A 4 -15.37 2.77 4.87
C GLU A 4 -13.88 3.11 4.73
N GLU A 5 -13.38 3.98 5.60
CA GLU A 5 -11.98 4.42 5.57
C GLU A 5 -11.06 3.21 5.37
N LEU A 6 -10.26 3.24 4.29
CA LEU A 6 -9.21 2.26 4.02
C LEU A 6 -8.11 2.40 5.09
N ASN A 7 -8.39 1.91 6.29
CA ASN A 7 -7.53 1.96 7.46
C ASN A 7 -6.46 0.88 7.35
N VAL A 8 -5.53 1.07 6.41
CA VAL A 8 -4.38 0.20 6.21
C VAL A 8 -3.22 0.72 7.05
N GLU A 9 -2.63 -0.16 7.85
CA GLU A 9 -1.42 0.14 8.64
C GLU A 9 -0.33 -0.87 8.26
N LEU A 10 0.55 -0.45 7.35
CA LEU A 10 1.80 -1.16 7.09
C LEU A 10 2.94 -0.32 7.64
N TYR A 11 3.67 -0.86 8.60
CA TYR A 11 4.76 -0.19 9.30
C TYR A 11 5.93 -1.15 9.53
N ALA A 12 7.14 -0.70 9.25
CA ALA A 12 8.36 -1.45 9.53
C ALA A 12 9.46 -0.52 10.06
N TYR A 13 9.97 -0.78 11.25
CA TYR A 13 11.16 -0.13 11.80
C TYR A 13 12.34 -1.09 11.70
N LEU A 14 13.32 -0.74 10.86
CA LEU A 14 14.36 -1.66 10.39
C LEU A 14 15.74 -0.96 10.33
N PRO A 15 16.84 -1.73 10.37
CA PRO A 15 18.16 -1.21 10.02
C PRO A 15 18.17 -0.60 8.60
N GLN A 16 18.96 0.45 8.38
CA GLN A 16 18.97 1.21 7.11
C GLN A 16 19.18 0.35 5.86
N LYS A 17 20.02 -0.70 5.94
CA LYS A 17 20.24 -1.65 4.84
C LYS A 17 18.95 -2.37 4.46
N GLU A 18 18.17 -2.79 5.44
CA GLU A 18 16.94 -3.53 5.23
C GLU A 18 15.80 -2.63 4.76
N ILE A 19 15.77 -1.35 5.18
CA ILE A 19 14.87 -0.34 4.58
C ILE A 19 15.09 -0.23 3.08
N LYS A 20 16.35 -0.10 2.64
CA LYS A 20 16.68 0.00 1.20
C LYS A 20 16.21 -1.25 0.44
N ASN A 21 16.42 -2.43 1.02
CA ASN A 21 15.95 -3.70 0.44
C ASN A 21 14.41 -3.75 0.34
N LEU A 22 13.71 -3.37 1.42
CA LEU A 22 12.25 -3.35 1.48
C LEU A 22 11.68 -2.41 0.42
N ILE A 23 12.17 -1.16 0.34
CA ILE A 23 11.73 -0.17 -0.66
C ILE A 23 12.01 -0.67 -2.08
N SER A 24 13.18 -1.27 -2.34
CA SER A 24 13.50 -1.81 -3.66
C SER A 24 12.54 -2.93 -4.07
N MET A 25 12.15 -3.82 -3.15
CA MET A 25 11.15 -4.86 -3.42
C MET A 25 9.76 -4.27 -3.64
N LEU A 26 9.34 -3.29 -2.81
CA LEU A 26 8.07 -2.60 -3.00
C LEU A 26 7.97 -1.98 -4.39
N ILE A 27 8.99 -1.23 -4.82
CA ILE A 27 8.99 -0.59 -6.15
C ILE A 27 8.79 -1.63 -7.24
N SER A 28 9.63 -2.67 -7.26
CA SER A 28 9.58 -3.70 -8.31
C SER A 28 8.22 -4.41 -8.37
N GLU A 29 7.65 -4.77 -7.22
CA GLU A 29 6.39 -5.53 -7.15
C GLU A 29 5.18 -4.65 -7.42
N MET A 30 5.19 -3.40 -6.97
CA MET A 30 4.12 -2.43 -7.25
C MET A 30 4.07 -2.06 -8.74
N GLU A 31 5.22 -1.86 -9.37
CA GLU A 31 5.31 -1.60 -10.81
C GLU A 31 4.82 -2.79 -11.64
N ALA A 32 5.16 -4.02 -11.24
CA ALA A 32 4.66 -5.24 -11.88
C ALA A 32 3.12 -5.36 -11.80
N LEU A 33 2.50 -4.77 -10.77
CA LEU A 33 1.04 -4.70 -10.59
C LEU A 33 0.39 -3.51 -11.31
N GLY A 34 1.18 -2.71 -12.04
CA GLY A 34 0.69 -1.55 -12.79
C GLY A 34 0.66 -0.24 -11.99
N PHE A 35 1.31 -0.18 -10.83
CA PHE A 35 1.49 1.06 -10.08
C PHE A 35 2.88 1.64 -10.34
N LEU A 36 2.96 2.74 -11.09
CA LEU A 36 4.23 3.42 -11.35
C LEU A 36 4.77 4.04 -10.06
N ALA A 37 6.01 3.71 -9.69
CA ALA A 37 6.68 4.34 -8.56
C ALA A 37 7.12 5.77 -8.93
N SER A 38 6.51 6.76 -8.28
CA SER A 38 6.79 8.17 -8.51
C SER A 38 7.47 8.75 -7.27
N PRO A 39 8.74 9.21 -7.35
CA PRO A 39 9.49 9.74 -6.20
C PRO A 39 8.82 10.95 -5.53
N ARG A 40 8.93 11.04 -4.21
CA ARG A 40 8.44 12.13 -3.35
C ARG A 40 9.53 12.50 -2.34
N ALA A 41 9.39 13.62 -1.64
CA ALA A 41 10.41 14.07 -0.68
C ALA A 41 10.65 13.04 0.43
N GLU A 42 9.59 12.37 0.86
CA GLU A 42 9.57 11.39 1.94
C GLU A 42 9.67 9.93 1.47
N GLY A 43 9.60 9.65 0.16
CA GLY A 43 9.49 8.29 -0.34
C GLY A 43 8.88 8.20 -1.73
N TYR A 44 7.77 7.47 -1.88
CA TYR A 44 7.16 7.16 -3.17
C TYR A 44 5.63 7.24 -3.14
N ALA A 45 5.06 7.71 -4.24
CA ALA A 45 3.67 7.49 -4.59
C ALA A 45 3.59 6.38 -5.64
N PHE A 46 2.74 5.38 -5.42
CA PHE A 46 2.48 4.30 -6.36
C PHE A 46 1.23 4.64 -7.16
N LEU A 47 1.43 5.22 -8.34
CA LEU A 47 0.36 5.78 -9.17
C LEU A 47 -0.25 4.70 -10.09
N PRO A 48 -1.56 4.43 -10.02
CA PRO A 48 -2.20 3.44 -10.89
C PRO A 48 -2.09 3.86 -12.35
N ALA A 49 -1.55 2.98 -13.20
CA ALA A 49 -1.25 3.25 -14.61
C ALA A 49 -0.40 4.52 -14.84
N GLY A 50 0.35 4.97 -13.83
CA GLY A 50 1.14 6.21 -13.88
C GLY A 50 0.32 7.50 -13.85
N LEU A 51 -1.00 7.44 -13.66
CA LEU A 51 -1.87 8.62 -13.68
C LEU A 51 -1.92 9.30 -12.30
N PRO A 52 -1.80 10.64 -12.24
CA PRO A 52 -1.78 11.39 -10.99
C PRO A 52 -3.22 11.57 -10.44
N VAL A 53 -3.77 10.52 -9.86
CA VAL A 53 -5.09 10.55 -9.19
C VAL A 53 -4.97 10.82 -7.70
N ALA A 54 -6.05 11.36 -7.10
CA ALA A 54 -6.09 11.71 -5.69
C ALA A 54 -5.90 10.48 -4.79
N THR A 55 -6.61 9.40 -5.10
CA THR A 55 -6.46 8.11 -4.42
C THR A 55 -5.21 7.40 -4.94
N HIS A 56 -4.28 6.99 -4.07
CA HIS A 56 -3.14 6.15 -4.47
C HIS A 56 -2.43 5.59 -3.23
N ILE A 57 -1.60 4.57 -3.43
CA ILE A 57 -0.78 4.00 -2.35
C ILE A 57 0.46 4.88 -2.16
N ARG A 58 0.80 5.18 -0.91
CA ARG A 58 2.00 5.93 -0.53
C ARG A 58 2.93 5.02 0.27
N ALA A 59 4.23 5.17 0.05
CA ALA A 59 5.27 4.69 0.94
C ALA A 59 6.13 5.87 1.38
N ALA A 60 6.39 6.00 2.67
CA ALA A 60 7.32 7.00 3.19
C ALA A 60 8.36 6.37 4.12
N VAL A 61 9.51 7.01 4.19
CA VAL A 61 10.64 6.64 5.03
C VAL A 61 10.92 7.78 6.00
N TYR A 62 10.73 7.54 7.29
CA TYR A 62 10.97 8.51 8.36
C TYR A 62 11.79 7.87 9.47
N GLU A 63 12.94 8.47 9.80
CA GLU A 63 13.74 8.11 11.00
C GLU A 63 14.00 6.60 11.20
N GLY A 64 14.19 5.83 10.12
CA GLY A 64 14.41 4.38 10.21
C GLY A 64 13.14 3.52 10.14
N ALA A 65 11.98 4.14 9.96
CA ALA A 65 10.71 3.48 9.68
C ALA A 65 10.31 3.62 8.20
N VAL A 66 9.65 2.59 7.68
CA VAL A 66 8.88 2.60 6.44
C VAL A 66 7.41 2.49 6.81
N THR A 67 6.56 3.34 6.24
CA THR A 67 5.11 3.24 6.39
C THR A 67 4.41 3.29 5.03
N VAL A 68 3.37 2.48 4.87
CA VAL A 68 2.53 2.43 3.67
C VAL A 68 1.06 2.62 4.03
N TRP A 69 0.38 3.49 3.29
CA TRP A 69 -1.03 3.83 3.47
C TRP A 69 -1.69 4.20 2.15
N VAL A 70 -3.03 4.27 2.13
CA VAL A 70 -3.79 4.82 1.00
C VAL A 70 -4.01 6.31 1.22
N ARG A 71 -3.47 7.14 0.34
CA ARG A 71 -3.81 8.56 0.27
C ARG A 71 -5.15 8.70 -0.45
N GLY A 72 -6.02 9.57 0.03
CA GLY A 72 -7.26 9.94 -0.66
C GLY A 72 -8.27 8.81 -0.80
N GLY A 73 -8.43 7.97 0.24
CA GLY A 73 -9.36 6.83 0.19
C GLY A 73 -10.82 7.23 -0.03
N SER A 74 -11.23 8.40 0.47
CA SER A 74 -12.57 8.98 0.28
C SER A 74 -12.87 9.38 -1.18
N GLU A 75 -11.82 9.60 -1.98
CA GLU A 75 -11.88 10.12 -3.35
C GLU A 75 -11.84 9.00 -4.40
N ILE A 76 -12.12 7.75 -3.99
CA ILE A 76 -11.99 6.58 -4.87
C ILE A 76 -12.91 6.67 -6.09
N ALA A 77 -14.13 7.21 -5.93
CA ALA A 77 -15.09 7.36 -7.01
C ALA A 77 -14.63 8.40 -8.06
N GLU A 78 -14.02 9.50 -7.61
CA GLU A 78 -13.45 10.52 -8.50
C GLU A 78 -12.23 9.95 -9.23
N SER A 79 -11.32 9.32 -8.49
CA SER A 79 -10.11 8.72 -9.03
C SER A 79 -10.41 7.60 -10.02
N SER A 80 -11.39 6.73 -9.74
CA SER A 80 -11.77 5.65 -10.66
C SER A 80 -12.35 6.18 -11.96
N ALA A 81 -13.11 7.29 -11.91
CA ALA A 81 -13.66 7.93 -13.10
C ALA A 81 -12.55 8.46 -14.02
N LEU A 82 -11.50 9.08 -13.46
CA LEU A 82 -10.31 9.51 -14.21
C LEU A 82 -9.55 8.33 -14.84
N LEU A 83 -9.53 7.19 -14.15
CA LEU A 83 -8.92 5.95 -14.63
C LEU A 83 -9.81 5.17 -15.61
N LYS A 84 -11.04 5.63 -15.88
CA LYS A 84 -12.04 4.96 -16.72
C LYS A 84 -12.35 3.53 -16.27
N MET A 85 -12.38 3.30 -14.95
CA MET A 85 -12.73 2.02 -14.34
C MET A 85 -13.82 2.21 -13.29
N SER A 86 -14.45 1.11 -12.88
CA SER A 86 -15.44 1.19 -11.81
C SER A 86 -14.76 1.45 -10.45
N PRO A 87 -15.44 2.10 -9.49
CA PRO A 87 -14.91 2.27 -8.13
C PRO A 87 -14.53 0.94 -7.46
N GLN A 88 -15.32 -0.12 -7.69
CA GLN A 88 -15.07 -1.46 -7.15
C GLN A 88 -13.80 -2.09 -7.73
N GLU A 89 -13.64 -2.05 -9.05
CA GLU A 89 -12.43 -2.53 -9.72
C GLU A 89 -11.19 -1.77 -9.23
N TYR A 90 -11.32 -0.46 -9.05
CA TYR A 90 -10.21 0.34 -8.55
C TYR A 90 -9.85 0.01 -7.10
N PHE A 91 -10.86 -0.18 -6.25
CA PHE A 91 -10.69 -0.67 -4.88
C PHE A 91 -9.95 -2.01 -4.85
N GLU A 92 -10.36 -2.97 -5.66
CA GLU A 92 -9.71 -4.29 -5.75
C GLU A 92 -8.26 -4.19 -6.21
N ASN A 93 -7.96 -3.31 -7.16
CA ASN A 93 -6.59 -3.02 -7.59
C ASN A 93 -5.74 -2.47 -6.44
N LEU A 94 -6.25 -1.50 -5.66
CA LEU A 94 -5.58 -0.98 -4.48
C LEU A 94 -5.32 -2.09 -3.46
N MET A 95 -6.34 -2.90 -3.16
CA MET A 95 -6.22 -4.02 -2.20
C MET A 95 -5.21 -5.06 -2.66
N ARG A 96 -5.11 -5.35 -3.96
CA ARG A 96 -4.06 -6.23 -4.50
C ARG A 96 -2.65 -5.65 -4.26
N GLY A 97 -2.46 -4.36 -4.50
CA GLY A 97 -1.20 -3.68 -4.20
C GLY A 97 -0.85 -3.71 -2.71
N LEU A 98 -1.82 -3.43 -1.84
CA LEU A 98 -1.63 -3.44 -0.39
C LEU A 98 -1.32 -4.84 0.15
N ARG A 99 -2.02 -5.88 -0.31
CA ARG A 99 -1.72 -7.27 0.07
C ARG A 99 -0.30 -7.67 -0.34
N LYS A 100 0.13 -7.29 -1.54
CA LYS A 100 1.51 -7.50 -1.99
C LYS A 100 2.51 -6.76 -1.11
N ALA A 101 2.21 -5.51 -0.74
CA ALA A 101 3.03 -4.75 0.20
C ALA A 101 3.10 -5.45 1.57
N ARG A 102 1.99 -5.95 2.11
CA ARG A 102 1.98 -6.76 3.35
C ARG A 102 2.90 -7.98 3.24
N GLU A 103 2.78 -8.77 2.18
CA GLU A 103 3.67 -9.93 1.96
C GLU A 103 5.15 -9.53 1.97
N ILE A 104 5.49 -8.38 1.39
CA ILE A 104 6.86 -7.86 1.41
C ILE A 104 7.27 -7.47 2.82
N PHE A 105 6.45 -6.75 3.57
CA PHE A 105 6.74 -6.35 4.95
C PHE A 105 6.98 -7.57 5.86
N MET A 106 6.17 -8.61 5.73
CA MET A 106 6.30 -9.83 6.54
C MET A 106 7.64 -10.55 6.31
N LYS A 107 8.29 -10.42 5.15
CA LYS A 107 9.65 -10.95 4.90
C LYS A 107 10.73 -10.31 5.79
N PHE A 108 10.42 -9.19 6.45
CA PHE A 108 11.33 -8.46 7.33
C PHE A 108 10.99 -8.59 8.81
N GLU A 109 10.01 -9.42 9.19
CA GLU A 109 9.57 -9.58 10.58
C GLU A 109 10.71 -10.02 11.53
N SER A 110 11.66 -10.81 11.02
CA SER A 110 12.83 -11.28 11.79
C SER A 110 13.97 -10.25 11.87
N LYS A 111 13.82 -9.10 11.21
CA LYS A 111 14.87 -8.08 11.04
C LYS A 111 14.59 -6.76 11.77
N GLY A 112 13.45 -6.65 12.44
CA GLY A 112 13.07 -5.49 13.23
C GLY A 112 11.60 -5.54 13.64
N ILE A 113 10.98 -4.37 13.82
CA ILE A 113 9.57 -4.30 14.21
C ILE A 113 8.73 -4.17 12.94
N VAL A 114 7.81 -5.10 12.72
CA VAL A 114 6.86 -5.04 11.61
C VAL A 114 5.44 -5.11 12.15
N ARG A 115 4.57 -4.23 11.64
CA ARG A 115 3.12 -4.27 11.82
C ARG A 115 2.47 -4.22 10.45
N ALA A 116 1.54 -5.14 10.19
CA ALA A 116 0.87 -5.22 8.91
C ALA A 116 -0.61 -5.55 9.09
N TYR A 117 -1.44 -4.52 9.05
CA TYR A 117 -2.90 -4.61 9.13
C TYR A 117 -3.53 -4.10 7.83
N ILE A 118 -4.44 -4.88 7.28
CA ILE A 118 -5.28 -4.53 6.13
C ILE A 118 -6.72 -4.93 6.49
N PRO A 119 -7.70 -4.01 6.44
CA PRO A 119 -9.10 -4.34 6.73
C PRO A 119 -9.62 -5.47 5.83
N GLY A 120 -10.37 -6.41 6.42
CA GLY A 120 -10.91 -7.58 5.71
C GLY A 120 -9.85 -8.62 5.30
N GLY A 121 -8.69 -8.61 5.96
CA GLY A 121 -7.56 -9.49 5.68
C GLY A 121 -7.52 -10.74 6.54
N ASP A 122 -8.51 -11.63 6.41
CA ASP A 122 -8.37 -13.10 6.29
C ASP A 122 -9.77 -13.76 6.26
N PRO A 123 -10.09 -14.65 5.30
CA PRO A 123 -11.23 -15.57 5.44
C PRO A 123 -10.97 -16.71 6.43
N ASP A 124 -9.74 -16.86 6.94
CA ASP A 124 -9.31 -17.93 7.84
C ASP A 124 -8.95 -17.46 9.28
N GLU A 125 -9.13 -16.18 9.62
CA GLU A 125 -9.16 -15.76 11.03
C GLU A 125 -10.58 -15.92 11.56
N GLY A 126 -10.80 -17.09 12.18
CA GLY A 126 -12.08 -17.57 12.65
C GLY A 126 -12.87 -16.56 13.48
N GLY A 127 -14.16 -16.48 13.18
CA GLY A 127 -15.14 -16.07 14.15
C GLY A 127 -15.10 -17.02 15.34
N ASP A 128 -14.53 -16.54 16.43
CA ASP A 128 -14.94 -16.91 17.78
C ASP A 128 -15.09 -15.61 18.58
N ASN A 129 -16.36 -15.19 18.69
CA ASN A 129 -16.99 -14.70 19.92
C ASN A 129 -18.49 -14.53 19.68
#